data_AF-A0A950XL78-F1
#
_entry.id   AF-A0A950XL78-F1
#
_cell.length_a   1.000
_cell.length_b   1.000
_cell.length_c   1.000
_cell.angle_alpha   90.00
_cell.angle_beta   90.00
_cell.angle_gamma   90.00
#
_symmetry.space_group_name_H-M   'P 1'
#
loop_
_entity.id
_entity.type
_entity.pdbx_description
1 polymer ?
#
loop_
_entity_poly.entity_id
_entity_poly.type
_entity_poly.pdbx_seq_one_letter_code
_entity_poly.pdbx_strand_id
1 'polypeptide(L)'
;DPHAFSSDERTRRISERWRRLGFQLNMADLFYKGERSVVIDYLTTHGWQVTAHPARKLYERNGFEFPEDEMMATFGEISYVNATLR
;
A
#
# COMPACT_ATOMS: atom_id res chain seq x y z
N ASP A 1 7.20 -2.51 0.40
CA ASP A 1 7.75 -2.69 -0.95
C ASP A 1 7.12 -1.68 -1.91
N PRO A 2 7.89 -0.82 -2.61
CA PRO A 2 7.34 0.10 -3.62
C PRO A 2 6.62 -0.62 -4.78
N HIS A 3 6.86 -1.92 -4.95
CA HIS A 3 6.26 -2.78 -5.96
C HIS A 3 5.12 -3.66 -5.44
N ALA A 4 4.67 -3.46 -4.19
CA ALA A 4 3.61 -4.27 -3.57
C ALA A 4 2.34 -4.36 -4.42
N PHE A 5 2.05 -3.32 -5.21
CA PHE A 5 0.90 -3.25 -6.12
C PHE A 5 1.25 -3.33 -7.61
N SER A 6 2.53 -3.42 -7.97
CA SER A 6 2.94 -3.51 -9.38
C SER A 6 3.12 -4.94 -9.86
N SER A 7 2.88 -5.96 -9.02
CA SER A 7 2.83 -7.33 -9.52
C SER A 7 1.53 -7.56 -10.30
N ASP A 8 1.69 -7.92 -11.58
CA ASP A 8 0.58 -8.21 -12.49
C ASP A 8 -0.34 -9.32 -11.93
N GLU A 9 0.23 -10.28 -11.20
CA GLU A 9 -0.54 -11.35 -10.57
C GLU A 9 -1.50 -10.83 -9.48
N ARG A 10 -1.04 -9.91 -8.64
CA ARG A 10 -1.82 -9.42 -7.50
C ARG A 10 -2.95 -8.49 -7.97
N THR A 11 -2.64 -7.60 -8.91
CA THR A 11 -3.66 -6.73 -9.53
C THR A 11 -4.73 -7.55 -10.25
N ARG A 12 -4.34 -8.63 -10.95
CA ARG A 12 -5.28 -9.55 -11.61
C ARG A 12 -6.27 -10.20 -10.63
N ARG A 13 -5.78 -10.70 -9.48
CA ARG A 13 -6.65 -11.32 -8.45
C ARG A 13 -7.67 -10.35 -7.87
N ILE A 14 -7.26 -9.10 -7.60
CA ILE A 14 -8.16 -8.06 -7.10
C ILE A 14 -9.22 -7.71 -8.15
N SER A 15 -8.82 -7.52 -9.42
CA SER A 15 -9.74 -7.28 -10.54
C SER A 15 -10.78 -8.40 -10.70
N GLU A 16 -10.36 -9.66 -10.56
CA GLU A 16 -11.28 -10.81 -10.59
C GLU A 16 -12.31 -10.78 -9.46
N ARG A 17 -11.89 -10.44 -8.24
CA ARG A 17 -12.79 -10.33 -7.09
C ARG A 17 -13.80 -9.21 -7.29
N TRP A 18 -13.37 -8.05 -7.77
CA TRP A 18 -14.26 -6.92 -8.08
C TRP A 18 -15.28 -7.25 -9.16
N ARG A 19 -14.88 -7.96 -10.22
CA ARG A 19 -15.80 -8.42 -11.26
C ARG A 19 -16.86 -9.38 -10.71
N ARG A 20 -16.52 -10.27 -9.77
CA ARG A 20 -17.50 -11.12 -9.08
C ARG A 20 -18.50 -10.33 -8.24
N LEU A 21 -18.12 -9.13 -7.78
CA LEU A 21 -18.98 -8.20 -7.04
C LEU A 21 -19.76 -7.23 -7.97
N GLY A 22 -19.67 -7.38 -9.29
CA GLY A 22 -20.38 -6.55 -10.26
C GLY A 22 -19.62 -5.28 -10.72
N PHE A 23 -18.39 -5.06 -10.23
CA PHE A 23 -17.59 -3.92 -10.65
C PHE A 23 -16.80 -4.25 -11.94
N GLN A 24 -16.96 -3.42 -12.97
CA GLN A 24 -16.20 -3.52 -14.22
C GLN A 24 -14.93 -2.67 -14.14
N LEU A 25 -14.09 -2.94 -13.14
CA LEU A 25 -12.85 -2.22 -12.90
C LEU A 25 -11.66 -3.17 -13.00
N ASN A 26 -10.56 -2.66 -13.55
CA ASN A 26 -9.27 -3.33 -13.54
C ASN A 26 -8.33 -2.57 -12.61
N MET A 27 -7.89 -3.24 -11.55
CA MET A 27 -6.99 -2.68 -10.53
C MET A 27 -5.69 -2.14 -11.16
N ALA A 28 -5.15 -2.80 -12.18
CA ALA A 28 -3.90 -2.40 -12.82
C ALA A 28 -4.00 -1.02 -13.50
N ASP A 29 -5.20 -0.60 -13.89
CA ASP A 29 -5.46 0.68 -14.54
C ASP A 29 -5.58 1.83 -13.52
N LEU A 30 -5.70 1.50 -12.23
CA LEU A 30 -5.80 2.48 -11.14
C LEU A 30 -4.44 2.87 -10.56
N PHE A 31 -3.37 2.18 -10.95
CA PHE A 31 -2.02 2.47 -10.51
C PHE A 31 -1.20 3.10 -11.63
N TYR A 32 -0.51 4.20 -11.31
CA TYR A 32 0.55 4.71 -12.17
C TYR A 32 1.66 3.67 -12.25
N LYS A 33 2.01 3.26 -13.47
CA LYS A 33 3.17 2.40 -13.75
C LYS A 33 4.38 3.29 -14.03
N GLY A 34 5.57 2.81 -13.68
CA GLY A 34 6.84 3.51 -13.92
C GLY A 34 7.65 3.76 -12.67
N GLU A 35 8.81 4.38 -12.89
CA GLU A 35 9.76 4.77 -11.86
C GLU A 35 9.13 5.77 -10.89
N ARG A 36 9.37 5.54 -9.61
CA ARG A 36 8.94 6.42 -8.54
C ARG A 36 9.98 6.40 -7.44
N SER A 37 10.14 7.52 -6.77
CA SER A 37 10.93 7.54 -5.55
C SER A 37 10.16 6.85 -4.41
N VAL A 38 10.86 6.09 -3.58
CA VAL A 38 10.31 5.62 -2.31
C VAL A 38 10.08 6.84 -1.42
N VAL A 39 8.83 7.05 -0.97
CA VAL A 39 8.44 8.28 -0.25
C VAL A 39 9.34 8.56 0.96
N ILE A 40 9.70 7.53 1.72
CA ILE A 40 10.57 7.65 2.89
C ILE A 40 11.96 8.15 2.48
N ASP A 41 12.57 7.52 1.47
CA ASP A 41 13.91 7.87 1.01
C ASP A 41 13.92 9.27 0.38
N TYR A 42 12.90 9.59 -0.43
CA TYR A 42 12.73 10.89 -1.04
C TYR A 42 12.65 12.00 0.01
N LEU A 43 11.78 11.86 1.00
CA LEU A 43 11.65 12.89 2.04
C LEU A 43 12.91 12.99 2.91
N THR A 44 13.51 11.85 3.28
CA THR A 44 14.75 11.81 4.08
C THR A 44 15.90 12.53 3.38
N THR A 45 16.10 12.28 2.08
CA THR A 45 17.13 12.95 1.27
C THR A 45 16.90 14.46 1.10
N HIS A 46 15.66 14.92 1.27
CA HIS A 46 15.28 16.34 1.23
C HIS A 46 15.25 16.99 2.62
N GLY A 47 15.89 16.38 3.63
CA GLY A 47 16.07 16.96 4.96
C GLY A 47 14.86 16.83 5.88
N TRP A 48 13.84 16.07 5.49
CA TRP A 48 12.70 15.82 6.36
C TRP A 48 13.02 14.76 7.41
N GLN A 49 12.51 14.96 8.62
CA GLN A 49 12.45 13.90 9.61
C GLN A 49 11.21 13.06 9.35
N VAL A 50 11.39 11.79 8.97
CA VAL A 50 10.30 10.90 8.55
C VAL A 50 10.07 9.81 9.60
N THR A 51 8.79 9.52 9.89
CA THR A 51 8.36 8.38 10.69
C THR A 51 7.35 7.54 9.89
N ALA A 52 7.62 6.25 9.74
CA ALA A 52 6.72 5.31 9.10
C ALA A 52 5.96 4.48 10.13
N HIS A 53 4.67 4.25 9.88
CA HIS A 53 3.77 3.45 10.70
C HIS A 53 3.20 2.32 9.85
N PRO A 54 3.74 1.09 9.92
CA PRO A 54 3.22 -0.05 9.18
C PRO A 54 1.76 -0.32 9.56
N ALA A 55 0.90 -0.57 8.56
CA ALA A 55 -0.52 -0.76 8.79
C ALA A 55 -0.80 -1.88 9.81
N ARG A 56 -0.12 -3.03 9.69
CA ARG A 56 -0.26 -4.14 10.64
C ARG A 56 0.10 -3.75 12.09
N LYS A 57 1.14 -2.92 12.27
CA LYS A 57 1.54 -2.42 13.59
C LYS A 57 0.53 -1.43 14.16
N LEU A 58 -0.14 -0.65 13.31
CA LEU A 58 -1.23 0.22 13.73
C LEU A 58 -2.45 -0.58 14.17
N TYR A 59 -2.82 -1.65 13.47
CA TYR A 59 -3.91 -2.54 13.91
C TYR A 59 -3.61 -3.12 15.30
N GLU A 60 -2.44 -3.73 15.46
CA GLU A 60 -1.97 -4.29 16.75
C GLU A 60 -2.03 -3.24 17.87
N ARG A 61 -1.49 -2.02 17.63
CA ARG A 61 -1.48 -0.94 18.62
C ARG A 61 -2.88 -0.50 19.06
N ASN A 62 -3.87 -0.60 18.18
CA ASN A 62 -5.25 -0.20 18.47
C ASN A 62 -6.13 -1.38 18.90
N GLY A 63 -5.55 -2.57 19.14
CA GLY A 63 -6.29 -3.75 19.59
C GLY A 63 -7.14 -4.41 18.50
N PHE A 64 -6.85 -4.17 17.22
CA PHE A 64 -7.54 -4.80 16.10
C PHE A 64 -6.75 -5.97 15.53
N GLU A 65 -7.44 -7.04 15.16
CA GLU A 65 -6.88 -8.09 14.32
C GLU A 65 -6.78 -7.59 12.88
N PHE A 66 -5.65 -7.84 12.24
CA PHE A 66 -5.47 -7.49 10.84
C PHE A 66 -6.17 -8.54 9.97
N PRO A 67 -7.06 -8.16 9.02
CA PRO A 67 -7.75 -9.14 8.20
C PRO A 67 -6.75 -9.87 7.28
N GLU A 68 -6.72 -11.19 7.34
CA GLU A 68 -5.80 -12.02 6.54
C GLU A 68 -6.36 -12.41 5.17
N ASP A 69 -7.55 -11.94 4.80
CA ASP A 69 -8.05 -12.19 3.45
C ASP A 69 -7.09 -11.57 2.41
N GLU A 70 -6.86 -12.27 1.29
CA GLU A 70 -5.81 -11.91 0.30
C GLU A 70 -5.84 -10.44 -0.13
N MET A 71 -7.03 -9.82 -0.16
CA MET A 71 -7.18 -8.41 -0.51
C MET A 71 -6.63 -7.50 0.59
N MET A 72 -6.98 -7.74 1.85
CA MET A 72 -6.48 -6.98 2.99
C MET A 72 -5.01 -7.25 3.29
N ALA A 73 -4.54 -8.50 3.11
CA ALA A 73 -3.13 -8.86 3.26
C ALA A 73 -2.22 -7.98 2.39
N THR A 74 -2.67 -7.63 1.18
CA THR A 74 -1.99 -6.69 0.28
C THR A 74 -1.82 -5.30 0.91
N PHE A 75 -2.89 -4.78 1.52
CA PHE A 75 -2.82 -3.49 2.19
C PHE A 75 -2.01 -3.55 3.49
N GLY A 76 -1.75 -4.74 4.04
CA GLY A 76 -0.90 -4.91 5.23
C GLY A 76 0.56 -4.50 5.01
N GLU A 77 1.02 -4.45 3.76
CA GLU A 77 2.37 -4.03 3.38
C GLU A 77 2.51 -2.50 3.27
N ILE A 78 1.41 -1.73 3.37
CA ILE A 78 1.46 -0.27 3.31
C ILE A 78 1.89 0.32 4.64
N SER A 79 2.52 1.50 4.56
CA SER A 79 2.86 2.29 5.74
C SER A 79 2.24 3.68 5.62
N TYR A 80 1.69 4.16 6.73
CA TYR A 80 1.35 5.57 6.89
C TYR A 80 2.63 6.34 7.21
N VAL A 81 2.79 7.52 6.66
CA VAL A 81 4.02 8.32 6.82
C VAL A 81 3.68 9.67 7.43
N ASN A 82 4.39 10.03 8.49
CA ASN A 82 4.43 11.38 9.04
C ASN A 82 5.81 11.97 8.77
N ALA A 83 5.88 13.21 8.32
CA ALA A 83 7.15 13.89 8.07
C ALA A 83 7.07 15.37 8.45
N THR A 84 8.13 15.87 9.08
CA THR A 84 8.26 17.28 9.47
C THR A 84 9.59 17.85 9.00
N LEU A 85 9.56 19.03 8.38
CA LEU A 85 10.75 19.83 8.07
C LEU A 85 11.00 20.76 9.25
N ARG A 86 12.25 20.81 9.73
CA ARG A 86 12.66 21.65 10.85
C ARG A 86 13.42 22.87 10.37
#